data_AF-A0A291PH44-F1
#
_entry.id   AF-A0A291PH44-F1
#
_cell.length_a   1.000
_cell.length_b   1.000
_cell.length_c   1.000
_cell.angle_alpha   90.00
_cell.angle_beta   90.00
_cell.angle_gamma   90.00
#
_symmetry.space_group_name_H-M   'P 1'
#
loop_
_entity.id
_entity.type
_entity.pdbx_description
1 polymer ?
#
loop_
_entity_poly.entity_id
_entity_poly.type
_entity_poly.pdbx_seq_one_letter_code
_entity_poly.pdbx_strand_id
1 'polypeptide(L)'
;MRYNMHNGLCMSILYHSKEQFLSDTRIMDMCENAYMAKQHIQDELRDRQRAWIERIKQATGKSYTEIARESGCAASTVYRFMGGQSDHCLSAATEAKIKARFGEHPSKINAAIPVPVSSIPVVGIVQAGLWQAEYARPFEMVDEFVSVGPDPRYSGLSRCAFKVLGDSMNLLYPPGTTVIAVSFYDLGRDPRSGEKVIVVRKVDGYEEATIKEIEILPDGRVALWPRSTNPEYSQALILPSGSFNNDFPDDGCHPEYRIVGLITQSIKLE
;
A
#
# COMPACT_ATOMS: atom_id res chain seq x y z
N MET A 1 -67.60 22.71 -73.64
CA MET A 1 -66.39 22.42 -74.44
C MET A 1 -65.60 21.33 -73.71
N ARG A 2 -65.27 20.25 -74.43
CA ARG A 2 -64.28 19.17 -74.13
C ARG A 2 -64.60 18.08 -73.07
N TYR A 3 -64.98 16.92 -73.63
CA TYR A 3 -64.49 15.53 -73.43
C TYR A 3 -63.96 15.07 -72.07
N ASN A 4 -64.50 13.97 -71.53
CA ASN A 4 -64.01 12.57 -71.64
C ASN A 4 -64.48 11.71 -70.43
N MET A 5 -65.04 10.52 -70.67
CA MET A 5 -65.20 9.37 -69.75
C MET A 5 -65.58 8.16 -70.65
N HIS A 6 -65.23 6.88 -70.47
CA HIS A 6 -64.96 6.01 -69.32
C HIS A 6 -64.32 4.69 -69.85
N ASN A 7 -63.31 4.12 -69.18
CA ASN A 7 -63.32 2.98 -68.23
C ASN A 7 -63.56 1.55 -68.78
N GLY A 8 -62.75 0.60 -68.31
CA GLY A 8 -63.05 -0.85 -68.34
C GLY A 8 -61.84 -1.78 -68.11
N LEU A 9 -61.33 -1.86 -66.88
CA LEU A 9 -60.21 -2.70 -66.40
C LEU A 9 -60.59 -4.17 -66.14
N CYS A 10 -59.62 -5.08 -66.31
CA CYS A 10 -59.49 -6.34 -65.56
C CYS A 10 -58.04 -6.46 -65.07
N MET A 11 -57.84 -6.59 -63.75
CA MET A 11 -56.54 -6.62 -63.09
C MET A 11 -56.60 -7.68 -61.98
N SER A 12 -56.01 -8.84 -62.22
CA SER A 12 -55.61 -9.77 -61.16
C SER A 12 -54.49 -10.66 -61.69
N ILE A 13 -53.66 -11.16 -60.76
CA ILE A 13 -52.46 -12.00 -60.98
C ILE A 13 -51.18 -11.19 -61.27
N LEU A 14 -50.60 -10.58 -60.23
CA LEU A 14 -49.15 -10.32 -60.10
C LEU A 14 -48.83 -9.78 -58.67
N TYR A 15 -49.37 -10.42 -57.64
CA TYR A 15 -49.10 -10.06 -56.24
C TYR A 15 -48.91 -11.34 -55.43
N HIS A 16 -47.77 -12.03 -55.56
CA HIS A 16 -47.36 -13.08 -54.60
C HIS A 16 -45.85 -13.38 -54.54
N SER A 17 -44.96 -12.61 -55.22
CA SER A 17 -43.51 -12.91 -55.20
C SER A 17 -42.58 -11.81 -54.66
N LYS A 18 -43.11 -10.67 -54.20
CA LYS A 18 -42.27 -9.55 -53.72
C LYS A 18 -42.15 -9.46 -52.19
N GLU A 19 -43.12 -9.94 -51.41
CA GLU A 19 -43.05 -9.82 -49.95
C GLU A 19 -42.12 -10.86 -49.30
N GLN A 20 -42.00 -12.08 -49.84
CA GLN A 20 -41.05 -13.07 -49.35
C GLN A 20 -39.58 -12.70 -49.63
N PHE A 21 -39.30 -12.03 -50.76
CA PHE A 21 -37.93 -11.62 -51.10
C PHE A 21 -37.43 -10.45 -50.23
N LEU A 22 -38.32 -9.53 -49.85
CA LEU A 22 -37.99 -8.37 -49.01
C LEU A 22 -37.89 -8.71 -47.51
N SER A 23 -38.59 -9.75 -47.02
CA SER A 23 -38.38 -10.24 -45.65
C SER A 23 -37.05 -10.98 -45.50
N ASP A 24 -36.62 -11.73 -46.51
CA ASP A 24 -35.36 -12.48 -46.47
C ASP A 24 -34.12 -11.57 -46.51
N THR A 25 -34.15 -10.47 -47.28
CA THR A 25 -33.02 -9.52 -47.32
C THR A 25 -32.90 -8.76 -45.98
N ARG A 26 -34.02 -8.39 -45.36
CA ARG A 26 -34.02 -7.63 -44.10
C ARG A 26 -33.65 -8.50 -42.88
N ILE A 27 -34.01 -9.78 -42.90
CA ILE A 27 -33.56 -10.75 -41.88
C ILE A 27 -32.07 -11.07 -42.07
N MET A 28 -31.57 -11.22 -43.31
CA MET A 28 -30.14 -11.37 -43.56
C MET A 28 -29.32 -10.16 -43.10
N ASP A 29 -29.73 -8.92 -43.43
CA ASP A 29 -29.02 -7.70 -42.99
C ASP A 29 -28.99 -7.52 -41.46
N MET A 30 -30.05 -7.93 -40.76
CA MET A 30 -30.09 -7.89 -39.29
C MET A 30 -29.24 -9.00 -38.66
N CYS A 31 -29.22 -10.19 -39.26
CA CYS A 31 -28.37 -11.30 -38.82
C CYS A 31 -26.89 -11.02 -39.07
N GLU A 32 -26.54 -10.39 -40.19
CA GLU A 32 -25.17 -10.04 -40.56
C GLU A 32 -24.60 -8.97 -39.62
N ASN A 33 -25.37 -7.92 -39.30
CA ASN A 33 -24.94 -6.90 -38.34
C ASN A 33 -24.78 -7.43 -36.91
N ALA A 34 -25.67 -8.32 -36.44
CA ALA A 34 -25.53 -8.96 -35.13
C ALA A 34 -24.35 -9.95 -35.08
N TYR A 35 -24.07 -10.62 -36.20
CA TYR A 35 -22.94 -11.53 -36.34
C TYR A 35 -21.60 -10.79 -36.32
N MET A 36 -21.49 -9.68 -37.07
CA MET A 36 -20.29 -8.84 -37.12
C MET A 36 -20.00 -8.18 -35.75
N ALA A 37 -21.04 -7.70 -35.05
CA ALA A 37 -20.90 -7.17 -33.69
C ALA A 37 -20.43 -8.24 -32.68
N LYS A 38 -20.92 -9.47 -32.80
CA LYS A 38 -20.51 -10.60 -31.95
C LYS A 38 -19.07 -11.04 -32.23
N GLN A 39 -18.63 -10.99 -33.48
CA GLN A 39 -17.23 -11.27 -33.86
C GLN A 39 -16.29 -10.22 -33.27
N HIS A 40 -16.60 -8.93 -33.39
CA HIS A 40 -15.77 -7.86 -32.84
C HIS A 40 -15.56 -7.98 -31.33
N ILE A 41 -16.62 -8.31 -30.58
CA ILE A 41 -16.55 -8.53 -29.11
C ILE A 41 -15.68 -9.74 -28.77
N GLN A 42 -15.75 -10.82 -29.57
CA GLN A 42 -14.93 -12.01 -29.37
C GLN A 42 -13.45 -11.74 -29.67
N ASP A 43 -13.15 -10.93 -30.69
CA ASP A 43 -11.79 -10.54 -31.03
C ASP A 43 -11.17 -9.65 -29.93
N GLU A 44 -11.91 -8.67 -29.42
CA GLU A 44 -11.47 -7.83 -28.30
C GLU A 44 -11.19 -8.65 -27.02
N LEU A 45 -12.07 -9.60 -26.68
CA LEU A 45 -11.87 -10.47 -25.52
C LEU A 45 -10.63 -11.35 -25.67
N ARG A 46 -10.45 -11.93 -26.86
CA ARG A 46 -9.30 -12.76 -27.20
C ARG A 46 -8.00 -11.98 -27.12
N ASP A 47 -7.96 -10.77 -27.66
CA ASP A 47 -6.76 -9.92 -27.63
C ASP A 47 -6.39 -9.53 -26.20
N ARG A 48 -7.39 -9.20 -25.38
CA ARG A 48 -7.18 -8.97 -23.94
C ARG A 48 -6.64 -10.20 -23.22
N GLN A 49 -7.17 -11.39 -23.49
CA GLN A 49 -6.69 -12.64 -22.91
C GLN A 49 -5.25 -12.97 -23.35
N ARG A 50 -4.91 -12.73 -24.63
CA ARG A 50 -3.54 -12.89 -25.14
C ARG A 50 -2.57 -11.92 -24.49
N ALA A 51 -2.93 -10.64 -24.44
CA ALA A 51 -2.11 -9.62 -23.78
C ALA A 51 -1.89 -9.92 -22.30
N TRP A 52 -2.88 -10.49 -21.62
CA TRP A 52 -2.74 -10.92 -20.23
C TRP A 52 -1.79 -12.11 -20.06
N ILE A 53 -1.91 -13.15 -20.89
CA ILE A 53 -0.99 -14.29 -20.87
C ILE A 53 0.45 -13.86 -21.21
N GLU A 54 0.60 -12.93 -22.14
CA GLU A 54 1.90 -12.37 -22.50
C GLU A 54 2.54 -11.64 -21.31
N ARG A 55 1.74 -10.90 -20.52
CA ARG A 55 2.22 -10.31 -19.27
C ARG A 55 2.65 -11.37 -18.25
N ILE A 56 1.93 -12.50 -18.12
CA ILE A 56 2.36 -13.63 -17.26
C ILE A 56 3.71 -14.17 -17.71
N LYS A 57 3.88 -14.40 -19.02
CA LYS A 57 5.14 -14.87 -19.62
C LYS A 57 6.29 -13.92 -19.33
N GLN A 58 6.10 -12.63 -19.56
CA GLN A 58 7.12 -11.60 -19.30
C GLN A 58 7.45 -11.46 -17.82
N ALA A 59 6.46 -11.60 -16.93
CA ALA A 59 6.63 -11.45 -15.49
C ALA A 59 7.33 -12.64 -14.83
N THR A 60 7.14 -13.84 -15.36
CA THR A 60 7.61 -15.09 -14.73
C THR A 60 8.77 -15.75 -15.48
N GLY A 61 9.03 -15.36 -16.73
CA GLY A 61 10.00 -16.01 -17.62
C GLY A 61 9.54 -17.37 -18.18
N LYS A 62 8.35 -17.84 -17.82
CA LYS A 62 7.85 -19.18 -18.19
C LYS A 62 7.41 -19.25 -19.65
N SER A 63 7.54 -20.43 -20.25
CA SER A 63 6.93 -20.74 -21.55
C SER A 63 5.40 -20.89 -21.43
N TYR A 64 4.68 -20.75 -22.55
CA TYR A 64 3.23 -20.97 -22.58
C TYR A 64 2.83 -22.36 -22.10
N THR A 65 3.66 -23.37 -22.42
CA THR A 65 3.46 -24.75 -21.98
C THR A 65 3.56 -24.90 -20.47
N GLU A 66 4.52 -24.23 -19.85
CA GLU A 66 4.68 -24.23 -18.38
C GLU A 66 3.55 -23.49 -17.68
N ILE A 67 3.12 -22.33 -18.23
CA ILE A 67 1.96 -21.58 -17.73
C ILE A 67 0.71 -22.48 -17.72
N ALA A 68 0.48 -23.23 -18.81
CA ALA A 68 -0.65 -24.15 -18.90
C ALA A 68 -0.58 -25.27 -17.85
N ARG A 69 0.58 -25.93 -17.74
CA ARG A 69 0.79 -27.05 -16.80
C ARG A 69 0.63 -26.62 -15.35
N GLU A 70 1.23 -25.51 -14.96
CA GLU A 70 1.14 -24.99 -13.59
C GLU A 70 -0.25 -24.49 -13.22
N SER A 71 -1.05 -24.11 -14.21
CA SER A 71 -2.45 -23.73 -14.02
C SER A 71 -3.38 -24.95 -14.01
N GLY A 72 -2.87 -26.20 -14.08
CA GLY A 72 -3.72 -27.39 -14.14
C GLY A 72 -4.55 -27.49 -15.44
N CYS A 73 -4.01 -26.97 -16.54
CA CYS A 73 -4.56 -27.07 -17.89
C CYS A 73 -3.68 -27.99 -18.77
N ALA A 74 -4.23 -28.50 -19.87
CA ALA A 74 -3.42 -29.27 -20.82
C ALA A 74 -2.32 -28.39 -21.43
N ALA A 75 -1.11 -28.93 -21.58
CA ALA A 75 0.09 -28.26 -22.08
C ALA A 75 -0.12 -27.48 -23.40
N SER A 76 -0.98 -28.00 -24.27
CA SER A 76 -1.30 -27.40 -25.57
C SER A 76 -2.28 -26.21 -25.50
N THR A 77 -2.99 -26.02 -24.39
CA THR A 77 -4.11 -25.06 -24.29
C THR A 77 -3.65 -23.63 -24.52
N VAL A 78 -2.67 -23.16 -23.75
CA VAL A 78 -2.17 -21.79 -23.82
C VAL A 78 -1.34 -21.58 -25.09
N TYR A 79 -0.51 -22.56 -25.45
CA TYR A 79 0.31 -22.50 -26.67
C TYR A 79 -0.55 -22.37 -27.95
N ARG A 80 -1.59 -23.19 -28.11
CA ARG A 80 -2.48 -23.12 -29.29
C ARG A 80 -3.27 -21.82 -29.34
N PHE A 81 -3.73 -21.34 -28.18
CA PHE A 81 -4.46 -20.08 -28.07
C PHE A 81 -3.58 -18.88 -28.47
N MET A 82 -2.34 -18.84 -28.00
CA MET A 82 -1.36 -17.79 -28.32
C MET A 82 -0.86 -17.90 -29.77
N GLY A 83 -0.66 -19.12 -30.29
CA GLY A 83 -0.18 -19.36 -31.65
C GLY A 83 -1.24 -19.24 -32.76
N GLY A 84 -2.46 -18.79 -32.44
CA GLY A 84 -3.52 -18.63 -33.44
C GLY A 84 -4.12 -19.93 -33.97
N GLN A 85 -3.84 -21.07 -33.35
CA GLN A 85 -4.35 -22.40 -33.76
C GLN A 85 -5.76 -22.70 -33.21
N SER A 86 -6.40 -21.70 -32.62
CA SER A 86 -7.77 -21.72 -32.10
C SER A 86 -8.45 -20.46 -32.62
N ASP A 87 -9.74 -20.55 -32.94
CA ASP A 87 -10.61 -19.41 -33.27
C ASP A 87 -11.45 -18.95 -32.07
N HIS A 88 -11.36 -19.66 -30.93
CA HIS A 88 -12.11 -19.35 -29.72
C HIS A 88 -11.29 -18.66 -28.62
N CYS A 89 -11.96 -17.81 -27.84
CA CYS A 89 -11.46 -17.28 -26.57
C CYS A 89 -11.15 -18.41 -25.58
N LEU A 90 -10.33 -18.14 -24.57
CA LEU A 90 -10.22 -19.06 -23.44
C LEU A 90 -11.56 -19.15 -22.72
N SER A 91 -11.94 -20.37 -22.34
CA SER A 91 -13.11 -20.59 -21.50
C SER A 91 -12.93 -19.92 -20.13
N ALA A 92 -14.03 -19.50 -19.51
CA ALA A 92 -14.00 -18.92 -18.16
C ALA A 92 -13.33 -19.86 -17.13
N ALA A 93 -13.52 -21.18 -17.29
CA ALA A 93 -12.88 -22.18 -16.42
C ALA A 93 -11.35 -22.22 -16.59
N THR A 94 -10.85 -22.09 -17.83
CA THR A 94 -9.41 -21.99 -18.11
C THR A 94 -8.84 -20.68 -17.59
N GLU A 95 -9.55 -19.57 -17.79
CA GLU A 95 -9.14 -18.27 -17.27
C GLU A 95 -9.06 -18.27 -15.74
N ALA A 96 -10.06 -18.82 -15.04
CA ALA A 96 -10.07 -18.94 -13.59
C ALA A 96 -8.89 -19.75 -13.06
N LYS A 97 -8.53 -20.85 -13.73
CA LYS A 97 -7.36 -21.67 -13.38
C LYS A 97 -6.05 -20.90 -13.51
N ILE A 98 -5.87 -20.16 -14.60
CA ILE A 98 -4.67 -19.35 -14.82
C ILE A 98 -4.63 -18.19 -13.81
N LYS A 99 -5.77 -17.53 -13.55
CA LYS A 99 -5.89 -16.46 -12.53
C LYS A 99 -5.57 -16.97 -11.13
N ALA A 100 -6.05 -18.14 -10.76
CA ALA A 100 -5.76 -18.73 -9.44
C ALA A 100 -4.26 -18.96 -9.21
N ARG A 101 -3.50 -19.24 -10.29
CA ARG A 101 -2.05 -19.47 -10.20
C ARG A 101 -1.21 -18.21 -10.30
N PHE A 102 -1.55 -17.31 -11.22
CA PHE A 102 -0.70 -16.18 -11.62
C PHE A 102 -1.28 -14.81 -11.30
N GLY A 103 -2.50 -14.75 -10.75
CA GLY A 103 -3.22 -13.52 -10.48
C GLY A 103 -3.77 -12.83 -11.73
N GLU A 104 -4.54 -11.77 -11.52
CA GLU A 104 -5.12 -10.96 -12.59
C GLU A 104 -4.12 -9.94 -13.16
N HIS A 105 -3.18 -9.51 -12.34
CA HIS A 105 -2.13 -8.56 -12.68
C HIS A 105 -0.75 -9.16 -12.36
N PRO A 106 -0.17 -9.96 -13.27
CA PRO A 106 1.16 -10.53 -13.08
C PRO A 106 2.20 -9.41 -13.17
N SER A 107 2.67 -8.93 -12.01
CA SER A 107 3.83 -8.06 -11.90
C SER A 107 5.11 -8.88 -12.05
N LYS A 108 6.16 -8.32 -12.68
CA LYS A 108 7.49 -8.95 -12.73
C LYS A 108 7.85 -9.44 -11.34
N ILE A 109 8.11 -10.74 -11.21
CA ILE A 109 8.77 -11.27 -10.03
C ILE A 109 10.22 -10.83 -10.19
N ASN A 110 10.51 -9.60 -9.76
CA ASN A 110 11.88 -9.14 -9.67
C ASN A 110 12.57 -10.12 -8.72
N ALA A 111 13.68 -10.72 -9.17
CA ALA A 111 14.66 -11.30 -8.26
C ALA A 111 14.85 -10.31 -7.11
N ALA A 112 14.79 -10.78 -5.87
CA ALA A 112 14.79 -9.95 -4.67
C ALA A 112 15.81 -8.83 -4.84
N ILE A 113 15.33 -7.60 -5.11
CA ILE A 113 16.18 -6.43 -5.13
C ILE A 113 16.65 -6.31 -3.69
N PRO A 114 17.96 -6.37 -3.40
CA PRO A 114 18.43 -6.18 -2.05
C PRO A 114 17.88 -4.84 -1.56
N VAL A 115 16.99 -4.87 -0.57
CA VAL A 115 16.56 -3.64 0.08
C VAL A 115 17.80 -3.14 0.81
N PRO A 116 18.32 -1.95 0.48
CA PRO A 116 19.48 -1.42 1.19
C PRO A 116 19.09 -1.34 2.66
N VAL A 117 19.81 -2.04 3.53
CA VAL A 117 19.65 -1.92 4.97
C VAL A 117 20.75 -1.01 5.48
N SER A 118 20.40 -0.15 6.42
CA SER A 118 21.35 0.71 7.11
C SER A 118 21.55 0.22 8.53
N SER A 119 22.80 0.27 8.98
CA SER A 119 23.16 0.08 10.39
C SER A 119 22.78 1.34 11.18
N ILE A 120 21.86 1.22 12.13
CA ILE A 120 21.37 2.32 12.97
C ILE A 120 21.91 2.13 14.39
N PRO A 121 22.65 3.09 14.96
CA PRO A 121 23.20 2.95 16.30
C PRO A 121 22.09 2.97 17.36
N VAL A 122 22.19 2.08 18.35
CA VAL A 122 21.37 2.12 19.56
C VAL A 122 22.02 3.08 20.54
N VAL A 123 21.36 4.20 20.82
CA VAL A 123 21.97 5.31 21.57
C VAL A 123 21.48 5.42 23.01
N GLY A 124 20.48 4.62 23.39
CA GLY A 124 19.76 4.84 24.64
C GLY A 124 18.78 3.74 25.01
N ILE A 125 18.38 3.77 26.28
CA ILE A 125 17.24 3.05 26.82
C ILE A 125 16.11 4.06 27.05
N VAL A 126 14.87 3.66 26.80
CA VAL A 126 13.67 4.41 27.15
C VAL A 126 12.82 3.64 28.14
N GLN A 127 12.59 4.25 29.30
CA GLN A 127 11.80 3.69 30.39
C GLN A 127 11.30 4.83 31.29
N ALA A 128 9.98 4.92 31.44
CA ALA A 128 9.41 5.85 32.40
C ALA A 128 9.84 5.47 33.83
N GLY A 129 10.19 6.47 34.64
CA GLY A 129 10.70 6.33 35.99
C GLY A 129 12.21 6.03 36.10
N LEU A 130 12.90 5.76 34.99
CA LEU A 130 14.35 5.50 35.00
C LEU A 130 15.13 6.79 34.78
N TRP A 131 15.74 7.29 35.86
CA TRP A 131 16.61 8.46 35.86
C TRP A 131 18.07 8.05 35.69
N GLN A 132 18.77 8.71 34.79
CA GLN A 132 20.19 8.49 34.49
C GLN A 132 20.94 9.80 34.67
N ALA A 133 22.17 9.79 35.14
CA ALA A 133 22.96 11.01 35.14
C ALA A 133 23.27 11.44 33.70
N GLU A 134 23.26 12.74 33.41
CA GLU A 134 23.45 13.30 32.05
C GLU A 134 24.74 12.82 31.34
N TYR A 135 25.78 12.50 32.11
CA TYR A 135 27.06 11.99 31.63
C TYR A 135 27.19 10.46 31.68
N ALA A 136 26.16 9.77 32.16
CA ALA A 136 26.18 8.32 32.37
C ALA A 136 25.72 7.53 31.15
N ARG A 137 25.69 8.13 29.93
CA ARG A 137 25.48 7.37 28.69
C ARG A 137 26.39 6.13 28.75
N PRO A 138 25.82 4.91 28.81
CA PRO A 138 26.64 3.73 28.96
C PRO A 138 27.59 3.67 27.76
N PHE A 139 28.89 3.70 28.03
CA PHE A 139 29.93 3.36 27.05
C PHE A 139 29.68 1.98 26.38
N GLU A 140 28.76 1.17 26.92
CA GLU A 140 28.38 -0.14 26.42
C GLU A 140 27.38 -0.15 25.26
N MET A 141 26.56 0.89 25.04
CA MET A 141 25.59 0.90 23.92
C MET A 141 26.17 1.47 22.62
N VAL A 142 27.33 2.13 22.68
CA VAL A 142 27.93 2.82 21.53
C VAL A 142 28.33 1.85 20.40
N ASP A 143 28.44 0.56 20.70
CA ASP A 143 28.78 -0.50 19.75
C ASP A 143 27.57 -1.35 19.30
N GLU A 144 26.35 -1.04 19.77
CA GLU A 144 25.16 -1.77 19.37
C GLU A 144 24.46 -1.10 18.19
N PHE A 145 24.09 -1.91 17.19
CA PHE A 145 23.41 -1.46 15.99
C PHE A 145 22.23 -2.36 15.62
N VAL A 146 21.22 -1.77 15.00
CA VAL A 146 20.12 -2.51 14.36
C VAL A 146 20.11 -2.27 12.86
N SER A 147 19.90 -3.34 12.09
CA SER A 147 19.80 -3.29 10.63
C SER A 147 18.36 -3.05 10.21
N VAL A 148 18.08 -1.88 9.65
CA VAL A 148 16.72 -1.48 9.24
C VAL A 148 16.74 -0.91 7.84
N GLY A 149 15.73 -1.26 7.02
CA GLY A 149 15.52 -0.65 5.71
C GLY A 149 15.23 0.86 5.83
N PRO A 150 15.51 1.66 4.79
CA PRO A 150 15.22 3.08 4.80
C PRO A 150 13.72 3.34 4.93
N ASP A 151 13.39 4.42 5.61
CA ASP A 151 12.06 5.01 5.50
C ASP A 151 12.13 6.17 4.49
N PRO A 152 11.53 6.03 3.29
CA PRO A 152 11.65 7.06 2.25
C PRO A 152 11.02 8.40 2.66
N ARG A 153 10.13 8.42 3.68
CA ARG A 153 9.55 9.64 4.23
C ARG A 153 10.58 10.53 4.93
N TYR A 154 11.70 9.94 5.35
CA TYR A 154 12.76 10.58 6.15
C TYR A 154 14.14 10.37 5.52
N SER A 155 14.19 10.29 4.19
CA SER A 155 15.44 10.09 3.46
C SER A 155 16.44 11.21 3.76
N GLY A 156 17.70 10.85 4.00
CA GLY A 156 18.78 11.79 4.28
C GLY A 156 18.86 12.28 5.72
N LEU A 157 17.89 11.93 6.59
CA LEU A 157 17.94 12.30 8.01
C LEU A 157 18.72 11.28 8.83
N SER A 158 19.43 11.78 9.84
CA SER A 158 20.10 10.95 10.84
C SER A 158 19.07 10.17 11.64
N ARG A 159 19.36 8.88 11.86
CA ARG A 159 18.51 7.94 12.59
C ARG A 159 19.27 7.37 13.77
N CYS A 160 18.58 7.21 14.89
CA CYS A 160 19.08 6.53 16.06
C CYS A 160 18.02 5.56 16.60
N ALA A 161 18.46 4.57 17.37
CA ALA A 161 17.59 3.57 17.95
C ALA A 161 17.61 3.62 19.48
N PHE A 162 16.49 3.23 20.10
CA PHE A 162 16.35 3.14 21.55
C PHE A 162 15.73 1.80 21.94
N LYS A 163 16.25 1.18 23.01
CA LYS A 163 15.66 -0.02 23.62
C LYS A 163 14.55 0.36 24.57
N VAL A 164 13.37 -0.23 24.40
CA VAL A 164 12.24 -0.05 25.30
C VAL A 164 12.33 -1.07 26.42
N LEU A 165 12.48 -0.61 27.67
CA LEU A 165 12.44 -1.48 28.85
C LEU A 165 11.19 -1.28 29.71
N GLY A 166 10.59 -0.08 29.67
CA GLY A 166 9.38 0.24 30.44
C GLY A 166 8.07 -0.16 29.75
N ASP A 167 7.00 -0.25 30.53
CA ASP A 167 5.64 -0.63 30.08
C ASP A 167 4.72 0.57 29.82
N SER A 168 5.19 1.81 29.98
CA SER A 168 4.39 3.04 29.75
C SER A 168 3.82 3.20 28.33
N MET A 169 4.35 2.43 27.37
CA MET A 169 3.88 2.37 25.98
C MET A 169 3.64 0.93 25.49
N ASN A 170 3.43 -0.04 26.41
CA ASN A 170 3.40 -1.46 26.07
C ASN A 170 2.29 -1.88 25.08
N LEU A 171 1.22 -1.11 24.94
CA LEU A 171 0.18 -1.38 23.93
C LEU A 171 0.71 -1.24 22.49
N LEU A 172 1.75 -0.43 22.29
CA LEU A 172 2.36 -0.17 20.98
C LEU A 172 3.78 -0.73 20.88
N TYR A 173 4.56 -0.51 21.93
CA TYR A 173 5.96 -0.89 22.06
C TYR A 173 6.14 -1.69 23.36
N PRO A 174 5.85 -3.00 23.36
CA PRO A 174 6.13 -3.86 24.49
C PRO A 174 7.61 -3.80 24.90
N PRO A 175 7.94 -4.03 26.19
CA PRO A 175 9.33 -4.18 26.63
C PRO A 175 10.12 -5.16 25.73
N GLY A 176 11.36 -4.82 25.41
CA GLY A 176 12.19 -5.53 24.43
C GLY A 176 12.07 -5.02 22.99
N THR A 177 11.11 -4.14 22.70
CA THR A 177 11.04 -3.44 21.40
C THR A 177 12.24 -2.51 21.22
N THR A 178 12.80 -2.47 20.02
CA THR A 178 13.73 -1.40 19.61
C THR A 178 13.00 -0.42 18.71
N VAL A 179 12.93 0.86 19.10
CA VAL A 179 12.32 1.91 18.29
C VAL A 179 13.40 2.69 17.53
N ILE A 180 13.09 3.11 16.32
CA ILE A 180 13.95 3.95 15.49
C ILE A 180 13.33 5.34 15.44
N ALA A 181 14.15 6.36 15.70
CA ALA A 181 13.74 7.74 15.71
C ALA A 181 14.61 8.61 14.79
N VAL A 182 14.00 9.70 14.32
CA VAL A 182 14.69 10.84 13.69
C VAL A 182 14.57 12.06 14.59
N SER A 183 15.57 12.94 14.57
CA SER A 183 15.56 14.16 15.37
C SER A 183 14.49 15.15 14.88
N PHE A 184 13.75 15.76 15.80
CA PHE A 184 12.87 16.88 15.44
C PHE A 184 13.63 18.11 14.95
N TYR A 185 14.87 18.29 15.42
CA TYR A 185 15.77 19.32 14.93
C TYR A 185 16.03 19.15 13.42
N ASP A 186 16.35 17.92 13.00
CA ASP A 186 16.63 17.59 11.59
C ASP A 186 15.36 17.64 10.73
N LEU A 187 14.19 17.33 11.32
CA LEU A 187 12.90 17.42 10.63
C LEU A 187 12.50 18.84 10.26
N GLY A 188 12.99 19.86 10.98
CA GLY A 188 12.69 21.27 10.71
C GLY A 188 11.21 21.62 10.83
N ARG A 189 10.45 20.88 11.64
CA ARG A 189 9.02 21.11 11.87
C ARG A 189 8.59 20.72 13.27
N ASP A 190 7.48 21.31 13.72
CA ASP A 190 6.88 20.97 15.00
C ASP A 190 6.22 19.56 14.98
N PRO A 191 6.12 18.92 16.17
CA PRO A 191 5.37 17.69 16.35
C PRO A 191 3.87 17.86 16.10
N ARG A 192 3.21 16.76 15.73
CA ARG A 192 1.77 16.70 15.42
C ARG A 192 1.04 15.72 16.32
N SER A 193 -0.24 15.97 16.56
CA SER A 193 -1.10 15.03 17.28
C SER A 193 -1.07 13.64 16.64
N GLY A 194 -1.01 12.60 17.48
CA GLY A 194 -0.92 11.20 17.09
C GLY A 194 0.52 10.70 16.88
N GLU A 195 1.52 11.58 16.76
CA GLU A 195 2.90 11.17 16.62
C GLU A 195 3.43 10.50 17.90
N LYS A 196 4.32 9.52 17.72
CA LYS A 196 4.99 8.82 18.81
C LYS A 196 6.40 9.37 18.91
N VAL A 197 6.78 9.82 20.11
CA VAL A 197 7.98 10.62 20.27
C VAL A 197 8.83 10.14 21.42
N ILE A 198 10.13 10.39 21.31
CA ILE A 198 11.06 10.35 22.43
C ILE A 198 10.96 11.69 23.17
N VAL A 199 10.65 11.60 24.45
CA VAL A 199 10.61 12.74 25.37
C VAL A 199 11.74 12.56 26.37
N VAL A 200 12.53 13.61 26.57
CA VAL A 200 13.54 13.68 27.61
C VAL A 200 13.05 14.63 28.68
N ARG A 201 13.11 14.20 29.94
CA ARG A 201 12.89 15.04 31.10
C ARG A 201 14.20 15.23 31.83
N LYS A 202 14.54 16.46 32.24
CA LYS A 202 15.70 16.74 33.08
C LYS A 202 15.31 17.32 34.43
N VAL A 203 15.99 16.85 35.49
CA VAL A 203 15.87 17.32 36.87
C VAL A 203 17.23 17.16 37.55
N ASP A 204 17.80 18.24 38.09
CA ASP A 204 19.01 18.22 38.92
C ASP A 204 20.20 17.42 38.34
N GLY A 205 20.46 17.55 37.03
CA GLY A 205 21.55 16.84 36.33
C GLY A 205 21.27 15.37 36.02
N TYR A 206 20.05 14.90 36.29
CA TYR A 206 19.53 13.62 35.84
C TYR A 206 18.60 13.80 34.66
N GLU A 207 18.62 12.83 33.74
CA GLU A 207 17.73 12.74 32.60
C GLU A 207 16.92 11.43 32.62
N GLU A 208 15.67 11.54 32.21
CA GLU A 208 14.76 10.42 31.98
C GLU A 208 14.34 10.45 30.51
N ALA A 209 14.61 9.38 29.76
CA ALA A 209 14.13 9.22 28.39
C ALA A 209 12.92 8.29 28.36
N THR A 210 11.82 8.72 27.75
CA THR A 210 10.57 7.97 27.68
C THR A 210 9.90 8.12 26.32
N ILE A 211 9.00 7.19 25.99
CA ILE A 211 8.15 7.29 24.79
C ILE A 211 6.77 7.80 25.20
N LYS A 212 6.19 8.70 24.40
CA LYS A 212 4.81 9.18 24.56
C LYS A 212 4.13 9.35 23.20
N GLU A 213 2.80 9.39 23.20
CA GLU A 213 2.00 9.89 22.08
C GLU A 213 1.63 11.35 22.31
N ILE A 214 1.80 12.18 21.29
CA ILE A 214 1.49 13.61 21.37
C ILE A 214 0.02 13.86 21.07
N GLU A 215 -0.59 14.77 21.81
CA GLU A 215 -1.81 15.49 21.43
C GLU A 215 -1.58 16.99 21.62
N ILE A 216 -1.83 17.76 20.56
CA ILE A 216 -1.88 19.22 20.62
C ILE A 216 -3.30 19.61 21.02
N LEU A 217 -3.42 20.24 22.20
CA LEU A 217 -4.69 20.68 22.76
C LEU A 217 -5.22 21.94 22.05
N PRO A 218 -6.52 22.26 22.17
CA PRO A 218 -7.11 23.44 21.51
C PRO A 218 -6.47 24.79 21.89
N ASP A 219 -5.86 24.86 23.08
CA ASP A 219 -5.15 26.03 23.58
C ASP A 219 -3.65 26.07 23.19
N GLY A 220 -3.22 25.12 22.35
CA GLY A 220 -1.84 25.00 21.87
C GLY A 220 -0.87 24.29 22.83
N ARG A 221 -1.32 23.88 24.02
CA ARG A 221 -0.49 23.06 24.92
C ARG A 221 -0.33 21.63 24.37
N VAL A 222 0.71 20.95 24.85
CA VAL A 222 0.99 19.56 24.46
C VAL A 222 0.62 18.63 25.59
N ALA A 223 -0.22 17.65 25.30
CA ALA A 223 -0.47 16.49 26.14
C ALA A 223 0.40 15.31 25.66
N LEU A 224 1.11 14.68 26.59
CA LEU A 224 1.95 13.52 26.38
C LEU A 224 1.26 12.30 26.98
N TRP A 225 0.69 11.48 26.12
CA TRP A 225 -0.06 10.31 26.51
C TRP A 225 0.82 9.08 26.61
N PRO A 226 0.76 8.34 27.74
CA PRO A 226 1.12 6.94 27.73
C PRO A 226 0.10 6.12 26.91
N ARG A 227 0.54 4.94 26.48
CA ARG A 227 -0.29 3.92 25.84
C ARG A 227 0.01 2.60 26.52
N SER A 228 -0.47 2.48 27.76
CA SER A 228 -0.16 1.36 28.64
C SER A 228 -1.40 0.61 29.11
N THR A 229 -1.25 -0.67 29.43
CA THR A 229 -2.21 -1.42 30.26
C THR A 229 -1.98 -1.22 31.76
N ASN A 230 -0.85 -0.68 32.18
CA ASN A 230 -0.53 -0.45 33.59
C ASN A 230 -1.26 0.82 34.09
N PRO A 231 -2.08 0.72 35.17
CA PRO A 231 -2.84 1.84 35.72
C PRO A 231 -2.00 3.05 36.14
N GLU A 232 -0.72 2.87 36.48
CA GLU A 232 0.20 3.96 36.83
C GLU A 232 0.43 4.93 35.66
N TYR A 233 0.24 4.45 34.42
CA TYR A 233 0.37 5.24 33.20
C TYR A 233 -1.01 5.45 32.54
N SER A 234 -1.97 5.94 33.32
CA SER A 234 -3.34 6.19 32.87
C SER A 234 -3.64 7.64 32.52
N GLN A 235 -2.77 8.59 32.88
CA GLN A 235 -2.98 10.02 32.70
C GLN A 235 -1.95 10.63 31.75
N ALA A 236 -2.38 11.65 31.01
CA ALA A 236 -1.50 12.47 30.20
C ALA A 236 -0.69 13.41 31.08
N LEU A 237 0.57 13.63 30.69
CA LEU A 237 1.36 14.75 31.20
C LEU A 237 1.13 15.96 30.29
N ILE A 238 0.70 17.08 30.86
CA ILE A 238 0.54 18.33 30.10
C ILE A 238 1.80 19.17 30.23
N LEU A 239 2.43 19.49 29.10
CA LEU A 239 3.61 20.33 29.07
C LEU A 239 3.26 21.81 29.31
N PRO A 240 4.15 22.57 29.98
CA PRO A 240 4.10 24.02 30.00
C PRO A 240 4.10 24.61 28.58
N SER A 241 3.58 25.82 28.41
CA SER A 241 3.65 26.53 27.14
C SER A 241 5.12 26.77 26.74
N GLY A 242 5.49 26.49 25.49
CA GLY A 242 6.84 26.74 24.96
C GLY A 242 7.83 25.57 25.07
N SER A 243 7.42 24.37 25.49
CA SER A 243 8.30 23.18 25.62
C SER A 243 8.85 22.58 24.31
N PHE A 244 8.80 23.31 23.20
CA PHE A 244 9.42 22.93 21.93
C PHE A 244 10.84 23.51 21.75
N ASN A 245 11.36 24.24 22.74
CA ASN A 245 12.68 24.84 22.62
C ASN A 245 13.80 23.77 22.61
N ASN A 246 14.81 23.99 21.75
CA ASN A 246 15.92 23.06 21.56
C ASN A 246 17.02 23.16 22.64
N ASP A 247 16.95 24.19 23.47
CA ASP A 247 17.85 24.40 24.59
C ASP A 247 17.08 24.17 25.89
N PHE A 248 17.68 23.39 26.79
CA PHE A 248 17.28 23.48 28.20
C PHE A 248 17.82 24.84 28.69
N PRO A 249 17.02 25.73 29.30
CA PRO A 249 17.51 26.86 30.05
C PRO A 249 18.58 26.39 31.04
N ASP A 250 19.62 27.21 31.17
CA ASP A 250 20.77 26.97 32.04
C ASP A 250 20.44 27.12 33.54
N ASP A 251 19.14 27.17 33.91
CA ASP A 251 18.73 27.43 35.28
C ASP A 251 18.60 26.15 36.12
N GLY A 252 18.51 24.96 35.50
CA GLY A 252 18.67 23.63 36.13
C GLY A 252 17.72 23.27 37.28
N CYS A 253 16.91 24.22 37.75
CA CYS A 253 16.09 24.14 38.97
C CYS A 253 14.63 23.77 38.69
N HIS A 254 14.27 23.50 37.43
CA HIS A 254 12.91 23.14 37.06
C HIS A 254 12.84 21.83 36.25
N PRO A 255 11.81 20.99 36.48
CA PRO A 255 11.61 19.80 35.67
C PRO A 255 11.27 20.22 34.25
N GLU A 256 12.21 19.98 33.36
CA GLU A 256 12.11 20.41 31.98
C GLU A 256 11.86 19.24 31.05
N TYR A 257 10.92 19.41 30.14
CA TYR A 257 10.58 18.40 29.15
C TYR A 257 10.96 18.88 27.75
N ARG A 258 11.55 17.98 26.98
CA ARG A 258 11.85 18.19 25.57
C ARG A 258 11.41 17.01 24.73
N ILE A 259 10.77 17.32 23.61
CA ILE A 259 10.44 16.36 22.57
C ILE A 259 11.63 16.32 21.60
N VAL A 260 12.40 15.23 21.63
CA VAL A 260 13.71 15.18 20.93
C VAL A 260 13.67 14.39 19.64
N GLY A 261 12.79 13.40 19.52
CA GLY A 261 12.76 12.54 18.34
C GLY A 261 11.37 12.02 18.00
N LEU A 262 11.13 11.85 16.70
CA LEU A 262 9.94 11.20 16.15
C LEU A 262 10.25 9.73 15.90
N ILE A 263 9.44 8.83 16.45
CA ILE A 263 9.54 7.40 16.17
C ILE A 263 8.96 7.13 14.78
N THR A 264 9.76 6.52 13.92
CA THR A 264 9.41 6.25 12.51
C THR A 264 9.19 4.78 12.24
N GLN A 265 9.91 3.91 12.94
CA GLN A 265 9.87 2.45 12.80
C GLN A 265 10.08 1.78 14.17
N SER A 266 9.73 0.50 14.29
CA SER A 266 9.99 -0.31 15.47
C SER A 266 10.25 -1.76 15.10
N ILE A 267 11.14 -2.42 15.83
CA ILE A 267 11.47 -3.83 15.69
C ILE A 267 11.05 -4.53 16.99
N LYS A 268 10.23 -5.56 16.86
CA LYS A 268 9.90 -6.47 17.96
C LYS A 268 10.78 -7.70 17.79
N LEU A 269 11.59 -8.00 18.80
CA LEU A 269 12.27 -9.29 18.87
C LEU A 269 11.22 -10.30 19.32
N GLU A 270 10.96 -11.30 18.47
CA GLU A 270 10.09 -12.45 18.80
C GLU A 270 10.78 -13.39 19.79
#